data_AF-A0A524CUS8-F1
#
_entry.id   AF-A0A524CUS8-F1
#
_cell.length_a   1.000
_cell.length_b   1.000
_cell.length_c   1.000
_cell.angle_alpha   90.00
_cell.angle_beta   90.00
_cell.angle_gamma   90.00
#
_symmetry.space_group_name_H-M   'P 1'
#
loop_
_entity.id
_entity.type
_entity.pdbx_description
1 polymer ?
#
loop_
_entity_poly.entity_id
_entity_poly.type
_entity_poly.pdbx_seq_one_letter_code
_entity_poly.pdbx_strand_id
1 'polypeptide(L)'
;MSEPVVYFTDRNADSKYNMLDKIEHVFEKLGLKKAIKNGHRVQIKTHFGNWGNTNYIRPAYVRKVVDLVREAGGHPFVTESCGLGYGPGGQYGGRTTAPEYLGMAALNGFTTGT
;
A
#
# COMPACT_ATOMS: atom_id res chain seq x y z
N MET A 1 -20.36 19.38 6.77
CA MET A 1 -19.42 18.48 6.05
C MET A 1 -20.24 17.64 5.09
N SER A 2 -19.76 17.40 3.86
CA SER A 2 -20.42 16.45 2.97
C SER A 2 -20.32 15.03 3.55
N GLU A 3 -21.28 14.17 3.23
CA GLU A 3 -21.21 12.77 3.61
C GLU A 3 -19.98 12.09 2.98
N PRO A 4 -19.28 11.20 3.71
CA PRO A 4 -18.16 10.46 3.18
C PRO A 4 -18.63 9.45 2.12
N VAL A 5 -18.04 9.52 0.93
CA VAL A 5 -18.29 8.53 -0.13
C VAL A 5 -17.37 7.33 0.08
N VAL A 6 -17.95 6.14 0.19
CA VAL A 6 -17.21 4.87 0.35
C VAL A 6 -17.42 4.02 -0.89
N TYR A 7 -16.31 3.57 -1.49
CA TYR A 7 -16.32 2.68 -2.65
C TYR A 7 -16.04 1.24 -2.23
N PHE A 8 -16.82 0.30 -2.75
CA PHE A 8 -16.64 -1.13 -2.53
C PHE A 8 -16.37 -1.84 -3.85
N THR A 9 -15.55 -2.88 -3.81
CA THR A 9 -15.36 -3.80 -4.94
C THR A 9 -15.21 -5.22 -4.42
N ASP A 10 -15.73 -6.18 -5.17
CA ASP A 10 -15.53 -7.60 -4.89
C ASP A 10 -14.15 -8.08 -5.39
N ARG A 11 -13.84 -9.37 -5.16
CA ARG A 11 -12.60 -10.01 -5.66
C ARG A 11 -12.77 -10.70 -7.01
N ASN A 12 -13.91 -10.55 -7.69
CA ASN A 12 -14.12 -11.14 -9.01
C ASN A 12 -13.19 -10.46 -10.02
N ALA A 13 -12.60 -11.24 -10.91
CA ALA A 13 -11.70 -10.71 -11.94
C ALA A 13 -11.87 -11.55 -13.20
N ASP A 14 -11.72 -10.92 -14.35
CA ASP A 14 -11.68 -11.59 -15.65
C ASP A 14 -10.47 -11.11 -16.48
N SER A 15 -10.30 -11.69 -17.67
CA SER A 15 -9.17 -11.40 -18.56
C SER A 15 -9.03 -9.92 -18.99
N LYS A 16 -10.11 -9.14 -18.89
CA LYS A 16 -10.19 -7.73 -19.32
C LYS A 16 -10.31 -6.76 -18.15
N TYR A 17 -10.63 -7.25 -16.95
CA TYR A 17 -10.81 -6.42 -15.76
C TYR A 17 -10.39 -7.17 -14.49
N ASN A 18 -9.21 -6.84 -14.00
CA ASN A 18 -8.58 -7.49 -12.84
C ASN A 18 -8.49 -6.55 -11.62
N MET A 19 -7.85 -7.02 -10.54
CA MET A 19 -7.74 -6.27 -9.29
C MET A 19 -6.93 -4.97 -9.40
N LEU A 20 -5.94 -4.90 -10.30
CA LEU A 20 -5.16 -3.69 -10.55
C LEU A 20 -5.99 -2.63 -11.28
N ASP A 21 -6.81 -3.06 -12.26
CA ASP A 21 -7.72 -2.18 -12.99
C ASP A 21 -8.79 -1.60 -12.04
N LYS A 22 -9.28 -2.43 -11.11
CA LYS A 22 -10.20 -1.97 -10.06
C LYS A 22 -9.59 -0.91 -9.14
N ILE A 23 -8.32 -1.07 -8.76
CA ILE A 23 -7.60 -0.07 -7.95
C ILE A 23 -7.51 1.26 -8.71
N GLU A 24 -7.15 1.21 -9.99
CA GLU A 24 -7.10 2.40 -10.85
C GLU A 24 -8.46 3.08 -10.95
N HIS A 25 -9.52 2.33 -11.20
CA HIS A 25 -10.88 2.86 -11.27
C HIS A 25 -11.25 3.60 -9.97
N VAL A 26 -11.02 2.99 -8.81
CA VAL A 26 -11.30 3.62 -7.51
C VAL A 26 -10.44 4.88 -7.30
N PHE A 27 -9.15 4.82 -7.66
CA PHE A 27 -8.25 5.95 -7.57
C PHE A 27 -8.72 7.16 -8.40
N GLU A 28 -9.23 6.91 -9.61
CA GLU A 28 -9.79 7.95 -10.49
C GLU A 28 -11.13 8.48 -9.97
N LYS A 29 -12.03 7.61 -9.48
CA LYS A 29 -13.34 8.00 -8.93
C LYS A 29 -13.22 8.84 -7.67
N LEU A 30 -12.20 8.58 -6.84
CA LEU A 30 -11.85 9.41 -5.70
C LEU A 30 -11.25 10.77 -6.09
N GLY A 31 -10.95 10.99 -7.37
CA GLY A 31 -10.34 12.23 -7.86
C GLY A 31 -8.87 12.40 -7.45
N LEU A 32 -8.22 11.33 -6.97
CA LEU A 32 -6.85 11.41 -6.43
C LEU A 32 -5.84 11.84 -7.49
N LYS A 33 -6.02 11.38 -8.74
CA LYS A 33 -5.21 11.79 -9.90
C LYS A 33 -5.19 13.30 -10.11
N LYS A 34 -6.29 14.01 -9.82
CA LYS A 34 -6.39 15.47 -9.93
C LYS A 34 -5.93 16.20 -8.67
N ALA A 35 -6.00 15.54 -7.50
CA ALA A 35 -5.62 16.10 -6.22
C ALA A 35 -4.10 16.14 -6.00
N ILE A 36 -3.37 15.21 -6.61
CA ILE A 36 -1.91 15.17 -6.57
C ILE A 36 -1.37 16.20 -7.56
N LYS A 37 -0.55 17.14 -7.07
CA LYS A 37 0.15 18.12 -7.91
C LYS A 37 1.58 17.67 -8.17
N ASN A 38 2.15 18.17 -9.26
CA ASN A 38 3.53 17.89 -9.61
C ASN A 38 4.48 18.25 -8.45
N GLY A 39 5.39 17.33 -8.12
CA GLY A 39 6.35 17.48 -7.03
C GLY A 39 5.81 17.17 -5.62
N HIS A 40 4.53 16.85 -5.47
CA HIS A 40 3.98 16.46 -4.16
C HIS A 40 4.65 15.19 -3.63
N ARG A 41 5.12 15.22 -2.38
CA ARG A 41 5.52 14.01 -1.66
C ARG A 41 4.26 13.31 -1.13
N VAL A 42 4.00 12.11 -1.62
CA VAL A 42 2.75 11.38 -1.32
C VAL A 42 3.06 10.16 -0.49
N GLN A 43 2.50 10.11 0.71
CA GLN A 43 2.62 8.97 1.60
C GLN A 43 1.60 7.90 1.23
N ILE A 44 2.07 6.67 1.03
CA ILE A 44 1.22 5.49 0.85
C ILE A 44 1.39 4.62 2.10
N LYS A 45 0.47 4.77 3.06
CA LYS A 45 0.45 4.00 4.30
C LYS A 45 -0.09 2.60 4.01
N THR A 46 0.64 1.57 4.43
CA THR A 46 0.19 0.18 4.31
C THR A 46 0.57 -0.63 5.56
N HIS A 47 0.18 -1.90 5.58
CA HIS A 47 0.65 -2.90 6.52
C HIS A 47 1.41 -3.99 5.75
N PHE A 48 2.72 -4.07 5.95
CA PHE A 48 3.65 -4.97 5.29
C PHE A 48 3.52 -6.43 5.72
N GLY A 49 2.77 -6.70 6.78
CA GLY A 49 2.55 -8.04 7.31
C GLY A 49 3.42 -8.32 8.54
N ASN A 50 3.28 -9.53 9.07
CA ASN A 50 4.12 -10.04 10.15
C ASN A 50 4.65 -11.41 9.74
N TRP A 51 5.66 -11.92 10.42
CA TRP A 51 6.15 -13.27 10.18
C TRP A 51 4.99 -14.29 10.21
N GLY A 52 4.93 -15.17 9.20
CA GLY A 52 3.92 -16.23 9.08
C GLY A 52 2.50 -15.76 8.71
N ASN A 53 2.22 -14.47 8.71
CA ASN A 53 0.92 -13.94 8.31
C ASN A 53 0.85 -13.77 6.80
N THR A 54 -0.17 -14.33 6.14
CA THR A 54 -0.43 -14.15 4.70
C THR A 54 -1.60 -13.19 4.40
N ASN A 55 -2.28 -12.71 5.45
CA ASN A 55 -3.40 -11.78 5.37
C ASN A 55 -2.95 -10.32 5.42
N TYR A 56 -1.98 -9.97 4.57
CA TYR A 56 -1.58 -8.59 4.31
C TYR A 56 -1.90 -8.24 2.85
N ILE A 57 -1.88 -6.94 2.53
CA ILE A 57 -2.18 -6.51 1.16
C ILE A 57 -1.06 -6.99 0.22
N ARG A 58 -1.43 -7.52 -0.94
CA ARG A 58 -0.42 -7.98 -1.91
C ARG A 58 0.45 -6.79 -2.35
N PRO A 59 1.79 -6.92 -2.39
CA PRO A 59 2.69 -5.84 -2.79
C PRO A 59 2.31 -5.21 -4.14
N ALA A 60 1.93 -6.03 -5.12
CA ALA A 60 1.47 -5.58 -6.44
C ALA A 60 0.33 -4.55 -6.40
N TYR A 61 -0.55 -4.61 -5.40
CA TYR A 61 -1.65 -3.65 -5.25
C TYR A 61 -1.13 -2.29 -4.78
N VAL A 62 -0.19 -2.30 -3.82
CA VAL A 62 0.48 -1.08 -3.36
C VAL A 62 1.29 -0.48 -4.50
N ARG A 63 1.99 -1.30 -5.27
CA ARG A 63 2.75 -0.85 -6.44
C ARG A 63 1.89 -0.17 -7.50
N LYS A 64 0.69 -0.69 -7.79
CA LYS A 64 -0.24 0.00 -8.70
C LYS A 64 -0.58 1.40 -8.19
N VAL A 65 -0.80 1.58 -6.89
CA VAL A 65 -1.02 2.92 -6.30
C VAL A 65 0.22 3.80 -6.43
N VAL A 66 1.42 3.25 -6.17
CA VAL A 66 2.70 3.98 -6.35
C VAL A 66 2.83 4.48 -7.78
N ASP A 67 2.54 3.64 -8.78
CA ASP A 67 2.65 4.02 -10.19
C ASP A 67 1.62 5.09 -10.58
N LEU A 68 0.36 4.95 -10.14
CA LEU A 68 -0.68 5.98 -10.35
C LEU A 68 -0.31 7.33 -9.72
N VAL A 69 0.35 7.33 -8.56
CA VAL A 69 0.86 8.55 -7.93
C VAL A 69 1.99 9.18 -8.76
N ARG A 70 2.91 8.38 -9.31
CA ARG A 70 3.97 8.88 -10.20
C ARG A 70 3.38 9.47 -11.48
N GLU A 71 2.41 8.78 -12.09
CA GLU A 71 1.70 9.25 -13.28
C GLU A 71 0.99 10.59 -13.04
N ALA A 72 0.48 10.82 -11.83
CA ALA A 72 -0.09 12.11 -11.41
C ALA A 72 0.97 13.19 -11.09
N GLY A 73 2.27 12.91 -11.29
CA GLY A 73 3.37 13.84 -11.02
C GLY A 73 3.86 13.87 -9.57
N GLY A 74 3.38 12.94 -8.72
CA GLY A 74 3.79 12.83 -7.33
C GLY A 74 5.10 12.06 -7.13
N HIS A 75 5.70 12.24 -5.96
CA HIS A 75 6.83 11.47 -5.45
C HIS A 75 6.34 10.54 -4.32
N PRO A 76 5.95 9.29 -4.66
CA PRO A 76 5.41 8.37 -3.68
C PRO A 76 6.50 7.82 -2.75
N PHE A 77 6.12 7.56 -1.51
CA PHE A 77 6.88 6.71 -0.59
C PHE A 77 5.93 5.83 0.21
N VAL A 78 6.26 4.54 0.29
CA VAL A 78 5.47 3.55 1.03
C VAL A 78 5.95 3.52 2.46
N THR A 79 5.03 3.47 3.42
CA THR A 79 5.38 3.51 4.84
C THR A 79 4.40 2.70 5.68
N GLU A 80 4.88 2.31 6.85
CA GLU A 80 4.09 1.72 7.92
C GLU A 80 4.54 2.34 9.26
N SER A 81 3.67 2.30 10.26
CA SER A 81 4.01 2.76 11.61
C SER A 81 4.76 1.67 12.37
N CYS A 82 5.85 2.04 13.05
CA CYS A 82 6.42 1.21 14.11
C CYS A 82 5.38 0.98 15.22
N GLY A 83 5.26 -0.25 15.71
CA GLY A 83 4.25 -0.62 16.71
C GLY A 83 4.85 -1.55 17.77
N LEU A 84 4.23 -1.60 18.95
CA LEU A 84 4.73 -2.46 20.04
C LEU A 84 4.63 -3.96 19.70
N GLY A 85 3.69 -4.34 18.83
CA GLY A 85 3.57 -5.70 18.28
C GLY A 85 3.75 -6.80 19.33
N TYR A 86 4.64 -7.74 19.04
CA TYR A 86 5.07 -8.79 19.97
C TYR A 86 6.42 -8.48 20.64
N GLY A 87 6.79 -7.19 20.70
CA GLY A 87 8.08 -6.73 21.19
C GLY A 87 9.20 -6.76 20.13
N PRO A 88 10.39 -6.27 20.51
CA PRO A 88 11.57 -6.28 19.66
C PRO A 88 12.13 -7.70 19.49
N GLY A 89 12.60 -8.01 18.29
CA GLY A 89 13.23 -9.30 17.98
C GLY A 89 12.31 -10.53 18.09
N GLY A 90 12.92 -11.71 17.92
CA GLY A 90 12.21 -12.99 17.92
C GLY A 90 11.39 -13.23 16.65
N GLN A 91 10.89 -14.46 16.50
CA GLN A 91 10.16 -14.91 15.31
C GLN A 91 8.87 -14.13 15.07
N TYR A 92 8.14 -13.78 16.13
CA TYR A 92 6.84 -13.10 16.03
C TYR A 92 6.93 -11.58 16.18
N GLY A 93 8.07 -11.06 16.67
CA GLY A 93 8.32 -9.61 16.81
C GLY A 93 8.87 -9.00 15.52
N GLY A 94 9.84 -8.09 15.64
CA GLY A 94 10.50 -7.50 14.47
C GLY A 94 9.70 -6.40 13.77
N ARG A 95 8.91 -5.65 14.54
CA ARG A 95 8.10 -4.51 14.06
C ARG A 95 8.14 -3.32 15.02
N THR A 96 9.14 -3.26 15.89
CA THR A 96 9.23 -2.19 16.90
C THR A 96 10.10 -1.03 16.45
N THR A 97 11.02 -1.27 15.52
CA THR A 97 11.94 -0.26 14.99
C THR A 97 11.86 -0.21 13.46
N ALA A 98 12.31 0.90 12.86
CA ALA A 98 12.31 1.07 11.41
C ALA A 98 13.13 -0.01 10.66
N PRO A 99 14.36 -0.38 11.10
CA PRO A 99 15.11 -1.45 10.43
C PRO A 99 14.40 -2.80 10.46
N GLU A 100 13.80 -3.16 11.60
CA GLU A 100 13.04 -4.41 11.71
C GLU A 100 11.84 -4.41 10.76
N TYR A 101 11.10 -3.30 10.70
CA TYR A 101 9.94 -3.15 9.83
C TYR A 101 10.31 -3.22 8.34
N LEU A 102 11.43 -2.64 7.93
CA LEU A 102 11.94 -2.75 6.55
C LEU A 102 12.37 -4.19 6.23
N GLY A 103 12.92 -4.91 7.20
CA GLY A 103 13.20 -6.34 7.08
C GLY A 103 11.92 -7.16 6.87
N MET A 104 10.88 -6.90 7.66
CA MET A 104 9.57 -7.56 7.50
C MET A 104 8.91 -7.21 6.17
N ALA A 105 9.03 -5.96 5.71
CA ALA A 105 8.59 -5.55 4.40
C ALA A 105 9.26 -6.37 3.29
N ALA A 106 10.59 -6.47 3.32
CA ALA A 106 11.33 -7.25 2.33
C ALA A 106 10.96 -8.74 2.35
N LEU A 107 10.81 -9.35 3.53
CA LEU A 107 10.40 -10.76 3.69
C LEU A 107 9.01 -11.04 3.11
N ASN A 108 8.10 -10.07 3.19
CA ASN A 108 6.74 -10.16 2.64
C ASN A 108 6.65 -9.62 1.20
N GLY A 109 7.79 -9.45 0.53
CA GLY A 109 7.84 -9.08 -0.88
C GLY A 109 7.54 -7.61 -1.15
N PHE A 110 7.75 -6.71 -0.19
CA PHE A 110 7.75 -5.26 -0.40
C PHE A 110 9.18 -4.77 -0.60
N THR A 111 9.65 -4.89 -1.84
CA THR A 111 10.98 -4.46 -2.29
C THR A 111 10.85 -3.37 -3.35
N THR A 112 11.97 -2.85 -3.86
CA THR A 112 11.94 -1.86 -4.95
C THR A 112 11.36 -2.42 -6.26
N GLY A 113 11.36 -3.75 -6.45
CA GLY A 113 10.88 -4.42 -7.66
C GLY A 113 9.40 -4.81 -7.65
N THR A 114 8.72 -4.66 -6.52
CA THR A 114 7.40 -5.26 -6.22
C THR A 114 6.46 -4.25 -5.58
#